data_AF-A0A6A6EBC9-F1
#
_entry.id   AF-A0A6A6EBC9-F1
#
_cell.length_a   1.000
_cell.length_b   1.000
_cell.length_c   1.000
_cell.angle_alpha   90.00
_cell.angle_beta   90.00
_cell.angle_gamma   90.00
#
_symmetry.space_group_name_H-M   'P 1'
#
loop_
_entity.id
_entity.type
_entity.pdbx_description
1 polymer ?
#
loop_
_entity_poly.entity_id
_entity_poly.type
_entity_poly.pdbx_seq_one_letter_code
_entity_poly.pdbx_strand_id
1 'polypeptide(L)'
;MDEQRVKALMSTVELISTTLDAVPNSWRDQLQAIRNTTASLEFLDTTPDETRKAWQIPLISVFQRIAFVDADNGGVPDVANWCLRQALTLLQVYPDNLDLLTMIGKNWLLRAQKSLAIIHNAERGSSSSGAGSERPLSKSEEERQAARAAAKAEDQVHTADYVEARGILLPATEYLKRAVDVARAQGMLTGTLLSTAAEAFMSLGNVSSIRVNEQYFHEALAYLRAAGEIPGYGLPAHLQQ
;
A
#
# COMPACT_ATOMS: atom_id res chain seq x y z
N MET A 1 9.08 -24.79 -16.03
CA MET A 1 9.72 -23.87 -17.01
C MET A 1 11.17 -24.27 -17.13
N ASP A 2 11.76 -24.27 -18.33
CA ASP A 2 13.18 -24.62 -18.52
C ASP A 2 14.10 -23.54 -17.92
N GLU A 3 15.27 -23.94 -17.44
CA GLU A 3 16.24 -23.10 -16.72
C GLU A 3 16.78 -21.95 -17.61
N GLN A 4 16.98 -22.21 -18.90
CA GLN A 4 17.38 -21.17 -19.86
C GLN A 4 16.32 -20.07 -19.99
N ARG A 5 15.03 -20.45 -19.95
CA ARG A 5 13.91 -19.49 -20.00
C ARG A 5 13.82 -18.67 -18.73
N VAL A 6 14.01 -19.30 -17.56
CA VAL A 6 14.09 -18.59 -16.27
C VAL A 6 15.21 -17.57 -16.30
N LYS A 7 16.40 -17.95 -16.76
CA LYS A 7 17.56 -17.05 -16.84
C LYS A 7 17.30 -15.85 -17.74
N ALA A 8 16.77 -16.06 -18.95
CA ALA A 8 16.45 -14.98 -19.88
C ALA A 8 15.38 -14.03 -19.32
N LEU A 9 14.36 -14.58 -18.65
CA LEU A 9 13.34 -13.80 -17.97
C LEU A 9 13.97 -12.93 -16.88
N MET A 10 14.79 -13.52 -16.01
CA MET A 10 15.40 -12.78 -14.90
C MET A 10 16.38 -11.70 -15.36
N SER A 11 17.15 -11.92 -16.43
CA SER A 11 17.95 -10.85 -17.03
C SER A 11 17.10 -9.70 -17.56
N THR A 12 15.91 -9.99 -18.10
CA THR A 12 14.96 -8.95 -18.53
C THR A 12 14.42 -8.18 -17.33
N VAL A 13 14.07 -8.88 -16.24
CA VAL A 13 13.59 -8.28 -14.98
C VAL A 13 14.65 -7.36 -14.35
N GLU A 14 15.90 -7.81 -14.31
CA GLU A 14 17.04 -7.02 -13.82
C GLU A 14 17.26 -5.76 -14.67
N LEU A 15 17.18 -5.89 -16.00
CA LEU A 15 17.27 -4.74 -16.89
C LEU A 15 16.14 -3.73 -16.66
N ILE A 16 14.90 -4.22 -16.51
CA ILE A 16 13.75 -3.38 -16.18
C ILE A 16 14.00 -2.65 -14.86
N SER A 17 14.41 -3.35 -13.80
CA SER A 17 14.65 -2.75 -12.48
C SER A 17 15.73 -1.68 -12.53
N THR A 18 16.87 -1.97 -13.13
CA THR A 18 18.00 -1.02 -13.23
C THR A 18 17.64 0.21 -14.07
N THR A 19 16.84 0.02 -15.13
CA THR A 19 16.34 1.14 -15.94
C THR A 19 15.39 2.02 -15.14
N LEU A 20 14.50 1.46 -14.33
CA LEU A 20 13.61 2.24 -13.46
C LEU A 20 14.37 3.03 -12.40
N ASP A 21 15.47 2.48 -11.88
CA ASP A 21 16.31 3.18 -10.91
C ASP A 21 17.03 4.37 -11.53
N ALA A 22 17.49 4.24 -12.78
CA ALA A 22 18.18 5.30 -13.50
C ALA A 22 17.22 6.36 -14.09
N VAL A 23 16.09 5.92 -14.64
CA VAL A 23 15.12 6.76 -15.35
C VAL A 23 13.69 6.35 -14.93
N PRO A 24 13.18 6.81 -13.78
CA PRO A 24 11.87 6.40 -13.27
C PRO A 24 10.70 6.67 -14.23
N ASN A 25 10.83 7.69 -15.08
CA ASN A 25 9.79 8.11 -16.01
C ASN A 25 9.66 7.21 -17.26
N SER A 26 10.61 6.30 -17.52
CA SER A 26 10.58 5.39 -18.68
C SER A 26 9.81 4.09 -18.40
N TRP A 27 9.03 4.03 -17.32
CA TRP A 27 8.26 2.83 -16.94
C TRP A 27 7.28 2.38 -18.02
N ARG A 28 6.74 3.32 -18.80
CA ARG A 28 5.79 3.04 -19.91
C ARG A 28 6.42 2.17 -20.99
N ASP A 29 7.71 2.37 -21.25
CA ASP A 29 8.45 1.62 -22.28
C ASP A 29 8.61 0.14 -21.90
N GLN A 30 8.53 -0.17 -20.59
CA GLN A 30 8.67 -1.53 -20.07
C GLN A 30 7.35 -2.31 -20.10
N LEU A 31 6.20 -1.64 -20.26
CA LEU A 31 4.87 -2.26 -20.13
C LEU A 31 4.63 -3.36 -21.15
N GLN A 32 5.11 -3.19 -22.39
CA GLN A 32 4.88 -4.20 -23.42
C GLN A 32 5.57 -5.52 -23.08
N ALA A 33 6.82 -5.45 -22.60
CA ALA A 33 7.57 -6.63 -22.18
C ALA A 33 6.87 -7.34 -21.01
N ILE A 34 6.43 -6.57 -20.02
CA ILE A 34 5.72 -7.09 -18.83
C ILE A 34 4.42 -7.77 -19.25
N ARG A 35 3.60 -7.11 -20.08
CA ARG A 35 2.32 -7.66 -20.54
C ARG A 35 2.49 -8.96 -21.32
N ASN A 36 3.53 -9.06 -22.15
CA ASN A 36 3.86 -10.30 -22.85
C ASN A 36 4.22 -11.42 -21.87
N THR A 37 4.97 -11.10 -20.82
CA THR A 37 5.28 -12.05 -19.74
C THR A 37 4.01 -12.46 -18.98
N THR A 38 3.22 -11.50 -18.49
CA THR A 38 2.02 -11.81 -17.68
C THR A 38 0.94 -12.55 -18.48
N ALA A 39 0.89 -12.38 -19.80
CA ALA A 39 -0.03 -13.11 -20.67
C ALA A 39 0.37 -14.58 -20.88
N SER A 40 1.64 -14.93 -20.69
CA SER A 40 2.19 -16.26 -20.98
C SER A 40 2.63 -17.03 -19.72
N LEU A 41 2.73 -16.35 -18.57
CA LEU A 41 3.25 -16.90 -17.33
C LEU A 41 2.19 -16.82 -16.22
N GLU A 42 1.84 -17.99 -15.68
CA GLU A 42 0.98 -18.15 -14.52
C GLU A 42 1.66 -19.16 -13.58
N PHE A 43 1.63 -18.90 -12.28
CA PHE A 43 2.13 -19.82 -11.26
C PHE A 43 0.98 -20.73 -10.85
N LEU A 44 1.10 -22.01 -11.18
CA LEU A 44 0.06 -23.02 -10.94
C LEU A 44 0.56 -24.14 -10.01
N ASP A 45 1.82 -24.09 -9.64
CA ASP A 45 2.46 -25.11 -8.85
C ASP A 45 2.02 -25.05 -7.39
N THR A 46 1.62 -26.19 -6.83
CA THR A 46 1.15 -26.31 -5.45
C THR A 46 2.20 -26.90 -4.51
N THR A 47 3.34 -27.34 -5.03
CA THR A 47 4.43 -27.93 -4.25
C THR A 47 5.50 -26.90 -3.91
N PRO A 48 5.94 -26.81 -2.65
CA PRO A 48 7.08 -25.97 -2.27
C PRO A 48 8.35 -26.34 -3.04
N ASP A 49 9.03 -25.34 -3.58
CA ASP A 49 10.31 -25.43 -4.29
C ASP A 49 11.06 -24.09 -4.15
N GLU A 50 12.12 -24.12 -3.36
CA GLU A 50 12.96 -22.96 -3.06
C GLU A 50 13.62 -22.36 -4.31
N THR A 51 13.96 -23.19 -5.29
CA THR A 51 14.59 -22.74 -6.55
C THR A 51 13.59 -21.95 -7.38
N ARG A 52 12.32 -22.39 -7.41
CA ARG A 52 11.25 -21.62 -8.08
C ARG A 52 10.93 -20.33 -7.33
N LYS A 53 10.78 -20.41 -6.01
CA LYS A 53 10.49 -19.26 -5.16
C LYS A 53 11.49 -18.12 -5.37
N ALA A 54 12.78 -18.47 -5.50
CA ALA A 54 13.89 -17.52 -5.64
C ALA A 54 13.77 -16.59 -6.86
N TRP A 55 13.13 -17.00 -7.96
CA TRP A 55 12.92 -16.13 -9.13
C TRP A 55 11.48 -15.59 -9.22
N GLN A 56 10.49 -16.32 -8.69
CA GLN A 56 9.09 -15.92 -8.73
C GLN A 56 8.80 -14.66 -7.90
N ILE A 57 9.35 -14.57 -6.69
CA ILE A 57 9.12 -13.41 -5.80
C ILE A 57 9.74 -12.13 -6.38
N PRO A 58 11.02 -12.09 -6.79
CA PRO A 58 11.60 -10.89 -7.39
C PRO A 58 10.89 -10.44 -8.68
N LEU A 59 10.45 -11.39 -9.52
CA LEU A 59 9.68 -11.10 -10.72
C LEU A 59 8.41 -10.31 -10.38
N ILE A 60 7.59 -10.81 -9.44
CA ILE A 60 6.36 -10.11 -9.04
C ILE A 60 6.71 -8.76 -8.42
N SER A 61 7.76 -8.68 -7.61
CA SER A 61 8.17 -7.42 -6.96
C SER A 61 8.47 -6.31 -7.98
N VAL A 62 9.22 -6.60 -9.04
CA VAL A 62 9.54 -5.62 -10.09
C VAL A 62 8.30 -5.22 -10.88
N PHE A 63 7.44 -6.19 -11.22
CA PHE A 63 6.20 -5.91 -11.95
C PHE A 63 5.24 -5.07 -11.11
N GLN A 64 5.12 -5.34 -9.81
CA GLN A 64 4.30 -4.57 -8.89
C GLN A 64 4.81 -3.14 -8.75
N ARG A 65 6.15 -2.93 -8.69
CA ARG A 65 6.72 -1.58 -8.69
C ARG A 65 6.28 -0.78 -9.90
N ILE A 66 6.30 -1.37 -11.10
CA ILE A 66 5.81 -0.72 -12.32
C ILE A 66 4.30 -0.50 -12.28
N ALA A 67 3.55 -1.49 -11.81
CA ALA A 67 2.10 -1.43 -11.77
C ALA A 67 1.58 -0.24 -10.93
N PHE A 68 2.38 0.25 -9.99
CA PHE A 68 2.02 1.34 -9.08
C PHE A 68 2.98 2.53 -9.12
N VAL A 69 3.74 2.73 -10.21
CA VAL A 69 4.54 3.97 -10.38
C VAL A 69 3.67 5.23 -10.30
N ASP A 70 2.41 5.13 -10.74
CA ASP A 70 1.43 6.22 -10.75
C ASP A 70 0.15 5.81 -9.98
N ALA A 71 0.34 5.37 -8.72
CA ALA A 71 -0.73 4.81 -7.89
C ALA A 71 -1.90 5.79 -7.67
N ASP A 72 -1.60 7.09 -7.52
CA ASP A 72 -2.60 8.16 -7.33
C ASP A 72 -3.55 8.28 -8.53
N ASN A 73 -3.09 7.93 -9.74
CA ASN A 73 -3.93 7.89 -10.95
C ASN A 73 -4.49 6.48 -11.25
N GLY A 74 -4.28 5.51 -10.35
CA GLY A 74 -4.79 4.14 -10.46
C GLY A 74 -3.80 3.12 -11.04
N GLY A 75 -2.58 3.53 -11.38
CA GLY A 75 -1.52 2.64 -11.84
C GLY A 75 -1.85 1.89 -13.14
N VAL A 76 -1.36 0.64 -13.25
CA VAL A 76 -1.56 -0.28 -14.38
C VAL A 76 -2.38 -1.48 -13.90
N PRO A 77 -3.72 -1.44 -14.00
CA PRO A 77 -4.59 -2.39 -13.31
C PRO A 77 -4.39 -3.85 -13.73
N ASP A 78 -4.13 -4.12 -15.02
CA ASP A 78 -3.92 -5.46 -15.54
C ASP A 78 -2.68 -6.12 -14.92
N VAL A 79 -1.57 -5.39 -14.83
CA VAL A 79 -0.33 -5.87 -14.21
C VAL A 79 -0.49 -6.00 -12.70
N ALA A 80 -1.14 -5.02 -12.05
CA ALA A 80 -1.41 -5.07 -10.60
C ALA A 80 -2.25 -6.29 -10.21
N ASN A 81 -3.28 -6.62 -11.01
CA ASN A 81 -4.16 -7.77 -10.82
C ASN A 81 -3.41 -9.09 -10.98
N TRP A 82 -2.54 -9.17 -11.99
CA TRP A 82 -1.68 -10.34 -12.16
C TRP A 82 -0.76 -10.51 -10.95
N CYS A 83 -0.08 -9.45 -10.50
CA CYS A 83 0.84 -9.52 -9.35
C CYS A 83 0.14 -10.02 -8.09
N LEU A 84 -1.04 -9.47 -7.77
CA LEU A 84 -1.82 -9.88 -6.62
C LEU A 84 -2.23 -11.35 -6.70
N ARG A 85 -2.72 -11.80 -7.87
CA ARG A 85 -3.13 -13.19 -8.08
C ARG A 85 -1.95 -14.14 -7.89
N GLN A 86 -0.81 -13.87 -8.52
CA GLN A 86 0.38 -14.71 -8.38
C GLN A 86 0.90 -14.75 -6.95
N ALA A 87 0.95 -13.60 -6.26
CA ALA A 87 1.41 -13.54 -4.88
C ALA A 87 0.48 -14.34 -3.94
N LEU A 88 -0.85 -14.26 -4.13
CA LEU A 88 -1.81 -15.07 -3.37
C LEU A 88 -1.64 -16.56 -3.64
N THR A 89 -1.43 -16.97 -4.89
CA THR A 89 -1.14 -18.38 -5.22
C THR A 89 0.13 -18.86 -4.52
N LEU A 90 1.21 -18.08 -4.56
CA LEU A 90 2.45 -18.44 -3.87
C LEU A 90 2.28 -18.44 -2.35
N LEU A 91 1.45 -17.57 -1.79
CA LEU A 91 1.19 -17.54 -0.35
C LEU A 91 0.49 -18.84 0.12
N GLN A 92 -0.32 -19.48 -0.72
CA GLN A 92 -0.90 -20.78 -0.38
C GLN A 92 0.18 -21.87 -0.24
N VAL A 93 1.29 -21.75 -0.97
CA VAL A 93 2.44 -22.67 -0.92
C VAL A 93 3.41 -22.29 0.22
N TYR A 94 3.58 -20.99 0.47
CA TYR A 94 4.49 -20.44 1.48
C TYR A 94 3.75 -19.48 2.44
N PRO A 95 2.92 -20.00 3.36
CA PRO A 95 1.96 -19.21 4.13
C PRO A 95 2.60 -18.12 4.99
N ASP A 96 3.79 -18.35 5.53
CA ASP A 96 4.49 -17.40 6.41
C ASP A 96 5.70 -16.75 5.72
N ASN A 97 5.70 -16.70 4.39
CA ASN A 97 6.72 -15.96 3.66
C ASN A 97 6.48 -14.46 3.81
N LEU A 98 7.45 -13.80 4.46
CA LEU A 98 7.40 -12.38 4.78
C LEU A 98 7.27 -11.49 3.55
N ASP A 99 8.00 -11.80 2.48
CA ASP A 99 8.00 -11.00 1.25
C ASP A 99 6.64 -11.03 0.56
N LEU A 100 6.00 -12.21 0.48
CA LEU A 100 4.67 -12.37 -0.11
C LEU A 100 3.61 -11.62 0.71
N LEU A 101 3.61 -11.77 2.04
CA LEU A 101 2.67 -11.05 2.91
C LEU A 101 2.82 -9.53 2.75
N THR A 102 4.06 -9.04 2.77
CA THR A 102 4.37 -7.62 2.59
C THR A 102 3.95 -7.14 1.21
N MET A 103 4.23 -7.91 0.16
CA MET A 103 3.90 -7.59 -1.23
C MET A 103 2.39 -7.49 -1.44
N ILE A 104 1.62 -8.45 -0.92
CA ILE A 104 0.16 -8.45 -1.01
C ILE A 104 -0.41 -7.26 -0.25
N GLY A 105 0.05 -7.01 0.97
CA GLY A 105 -0.35 -5.86 1.76
C GLY A 105 -0.08 -4.53 1.05
N LYS A 106 1.12 -4.37 0.48
CA LYS A 106 1.47 -3.20 -0.36
C LYS A 106 0.61 -3.09 -1.61
N ASN A 107 0.28 -4.20 -2.27
CA ASN A 107 -0.57 -4.19 -3.45
C ASN A 107 -1.95 -3.59 -3.14
N TRP A 108 -2.56 -4.01 -2.03
CA TRP A 108 -3.82 -3.44 -1.55
C TRP A 108 -3.68 -1.97 -1.14
N LEU A 109 -2.65 -1.61 -0.37
CA LEU A 109 -2.40 -0.22 0.01
C LEU A 109 -2.25 0.70 -1.21
N LEU A 110 -1.50 0.27 -2.23
CA LEU A 110 -1.26 1.06 -3.44
C LEU A 110 -2.50 1.18 -4.34
N ARG A 111 -3.39 0.17 -4.33
CA ARG A 111 -4.70 0.28 -5.00
C ARG A 111 -5.60 1.34 -4.39
N ALA A 112 -5.51 1.54 -3.08
CA ALA A 112 -6.34 2.51 -2.38
C ALA A 112 -5.95 3.96 -2.71
N GLN A 113 -4.72 4.19 -3.20
CA GLN A 113 -4.17 5.55 -3.39
C GLN A 113 -5.01 6.42 -4.31
N LYS A 114 -5.62 5.85 -5.37
CA LYS A 114 -6.53 6.61 -6.23
C LYS A 114 -7.74 7.14 -5.47
N SER A 115 -8.42 6.29 -4.71
CA SER A 115 -9.59 6.71 -3.93
C SER A 115 -9.18 7.69 -2.82
N LEU A 116 -8.03 7.47 -2.17
CA LEU A 116 -7.45 8.40 -1.18
C LEU A 116 -7.11 9.77 -1.79
N ALA A 117 -6.55 9.82 -2.99
CA ALA A 117 -6.25 11.05 -3.70
C ALA A 117 -7.52 11.83 -4.07
N ILE A 118 -8.59 11.14 -4.47
CA ILE A 118 -9.91 11.75 -4.73
C ILE A 118 -10.47 12.37 -3.45
N ILE A 119 -10.46 11.61 -2.35
CA ILE A 119 -10.93 12.07 -1.03
C ILE A 119 -10.15 13.33 -0.60
N HIS A 120 -8.82 13.26 -0.62
CA HIS A 120 -7.96 14.37 -0.22
C HIS A 120 -8.22 15.63 -1.05
N ASN A 121 -8.42 15.50 -2.37
CA ASN A 121 -8.75 16.62 -3.25
C ASN A 121 -10.13 17.23 -2.94
N ALA A 122 -11.13 16.40 -2.61
CA ALA A 122 -12.47 16.86 -2.24
C ALA A 122 -12.48 17.61 -0.88
N GLU A 123 -11.67 17.14 0.08
CA GLU A 123 -11.49 17.78 1.39
C GLU A 123 -10.78 19.13 1.26
N ARG A 124 -9.75 19.21 0.43
CA ARG A 124 -9.02 20.47 0.16
C ARG A 124 -9.90 21.53 -0.50
N GLY A 125 -10.72 21.12 -1.47
CA GLY A 125 -11.68 22.01 -2.14
C GLY A 125 -12.77 22.55 -1.19
N SER A 126 -13.12 21.78 -0.15
CA SER A 126 -14.15 22.15 0.83
C SER A 126 -13.68 23.16 1.89
N SER A 127 -12.37 23.38 2.04
CA SER A 127 -11.79 24.27 3.06
C SER A 127 -11.64 25.74 2.59
N SER A 128 -12.01 26.05 1.34
CA SER A 128 -11.81 27.37 0.71
C SER A 128 -12.83 28.47 1.12
N SER A 129 -13.91 28.11 1.81
CA SER A 129 -15.07 29.02 1.99
C SER A 129 -15.06 29.86 3.28
N GLY A 130 -13.94 29.96 4.01
CA GLY A 130 -13.94 30.49 5.39
C GLY A 130 -12.95 31.61 5.73
N ALA A 131 -12.16 32.13 4.79
CA ALA A 131 -11.09 33.11 5.08
C ALA A 131 -11.59 34.57 5.25
N GLY A 132 -12.74 34.75 5.92
CA GLY A 132 -13.41 36.05 5.98
C GLY A 132 -14.15 36.33 7.28
N SER A 133 -13.52 36.15 8.45
CA SER A 133 -13.69 37.00 9.64
C SER A 133 -12.88 36.40 10.82
N GLU A 134 -11.73 36.98 11.13
CA GLU A 134 -10.98 36.69 12.36
C GLU A 134 -11.70 37.33 13.58
N ARG A 135 -12.88 36.82 13.92
CA ARG A 135 -13.47 37.06 15.24
C ARG A 135 -13.14 35.87 16.13
N PRO A 136 -12.52 36.08 17.31
CA PRO A 136 -12.32 34.99 18.26
C PRO A 136 -13.69 34.44 18.64
N LEU A 137 -13.91 33.15 18.35
CA LEU A 137 -15.14 32.45 18.66
C LEU A 137 -15.25 32.28 20.18
N SER A 138 -16.48 32.32 20.69
CA SER A 138 -16.75 31.83 22.05
C SER A 138 -16.53 30.32 22.11
N LYS A 139 -16.16 29.77 23.28
CA LYS A 139 -16.05 28.31 23.50
C LYS A 139 -17.30 27.56 23.02
N SER A 140 -18.49 28.13 23.21
CA SER A 140 -19.75 27.52 22.74
C SER A 140 -19.89 27.53 21.21
N GLU A 141 -19.31 28.52 20.52
CA GLU A 141 -19.30 28.58 19.06
C GLU A 141 -18.27 27.62 18.48
N GLU A 142 -17.10 27.50 19.11
CA GLU A 142 -16.09 26.49 18.78
C GLU A 142 -16.65 25.07 18.92
N GLU A 143 -17.33 24.75 20.02
CA GLU A 143 -17.98 23.45 20.23
C GLU A 143 -19.05 23.15 19.18
N ARG A 144 -19.90 24.12 18.84
CA ARG A 144 -20.91 23.95 17.78
C ARG A 144 -20.27 23.77 16.41
N GLN A 145 -19.20 24.48 16.13
CA GLN A 145 -18.48 24.37 14.86
C GLN A 145 -17.78 23.01 14.75
N ALA A 146 -17.15 22.54 15.83
CA ALA A 146 -16.58 21.21 15.92
C ALA A 146 -17.64 20.11 15.75
N ALA A 147 -18.80 20.25 16.40
CA ALA A 147 -19.92 19.30 16.26
C ALA A 147 -20.46 19.26 14.82
N ARG A 148 -20.58 20.41 14.14
CA ARG A 148 -20.99 20.47 12.73
C ARG A 148 -19.95 19.86 11.80
N ALA A 149 -18.67 20.12 12.04
CA ALA A 149 -17.57 19.52 11.28
C ALA A 149 -17.55 17.99 11.46
N ALA A 150 -17.71 17.51 12.68
CA ALA A 150 -17.79 16.08 12.99
C ALA A 150 -19.00 15.42 12.30
N ALA A 151 -20.17 16.06 12.33
CA ALA A 151 -21.36 15.54 11.64
C ALA A 151 -21.16 15.48 10.11
N LYS A 152 -20.51 16.49 9.52
CA LYS A 152 -20.19 16.50 8.09
C LYS A 152 -19.17 15.42 7.73
N ALA A 153 -18.13 15.24 8.54
CA ALA A 153 -17.13 14.18 8.35
C ALA A 153 -17.77 12.80 8.43
N GLU A 154 -18.70 12.59 9.38
CA GLU A 154 -19.42 11.32 9.51
C GLU A 154 -20.28 11.01 8.28
N ASP A 155 -20.96 12.02 7.70
CA ASP A 155 -21.73 11.84 6.46
C ASP A 155 -20.82 11.51 5.26
N GLN A 156 -19.66 12.16 5.16
CA GLN A 156 -18.68 11.92 4.09
C GLN A 156 -18.14 10.49 4.09
N VAL A 157 -17.95 9.88 5.26
CA VAL A 157 -17.51 8.48 5.39
C VAL A 157 -18.49 7.50 4.71
N HIS A 158 -19.75 7.88 4.46
CA HIS A 158 -20.71 7.03 3.75
C HIS A 158 -20.71 7.20 2.21
N THR A 159 -19.87 8.09 1.67
CA THR A 159 -19.74 8.28 0.22
C THR A 159 -19.00 7.12 -0.45
N ALA A 160 -19.19 7.00 -1.77
CA ALA A 160 -18.65 5.90 -2.56
C ALA A 160 -17.12 5.76 -2.43
N ASP A 161 -16.37 6.87 -2.50
CA ASP A 161 -14.92 6.85 -2.44
C ASP A 161 -14.39 6.37 -1.07
N TYR A 162 -15.04 6.75 0.04
CA TYR A 162 -14.68 6.28 1.39
C TYR A 162 -15.06 4.80 1.60
N VAL A 163 -16.18 4.35 1.04
CA VAL A 163 -16.55 2.92 1.05
C VAL A 163 -15.54 2.09 0.27
N GLU A 164 -15.17 2.53 -0.94
CA GLU A 164 -14.17 1.85 -1.78
C GLU A 164 -12.81 1.81 -1.08
N ALA A 165 -12.32 2.97 -0.60
CA ALA A 165 -11.04 3.06 0.08
C ALA A 165 -10.97 2.10 1.29
N ARG A 166 -12.01 2.05 2.12
CA ARG A 166 -12.07 1.10 3.26
C ARG A 166 -12.05 -0.36 2.80
N GLY A 167 -12.83 -0.70 1.77
CA GLY A 167 -12.90 -2.06 1.25
C GLY A 167 -11.54 -2.56 0.73
N ILE A 168 -10.73 -1.65 0.19
CA ILE A 168 -9.38 -1.94 -0.30
C ILE A 168 -8.33 -1.92 0.83
N LEU A 169 -8.46 -1.00 1.81
CA LEU A 169 -7.50 -0.84 2.91
C LEU A 169 -7.61 -1.93 3.97
N LEU A 170 -8.78 -2.53 4.17
CA LEU A 170 -8.95 -3.62 5.13
C LEU A 170 -7.98 -4.78 4.87
N PRO A 171 -7.93 -5.40 3.67
CA PRO A 171 -6.95 -6.45 3.40
C PRO A 171 -5.51 -5.94 3.47
N ALA A 172 -5.24 -4.67 3.13
CA ALA A 172 -3.90 -4.10 3.29
C ALA A 172 -3.43 -4.20 4.75
N THR A 173 -4.26 -3.77 5.70
CA THR A 173 -3.94 -3.83 7.14
C THR A 173 -3.81 -5.26 7.65
N GLU A 174 -4.65 -6.19 7.19
CA GLU A 174 -4.60 -7.60 7.60
C GLU A 174 -3.29 -8.29 7.16
N TYR A 175 -2.92 -8.15 5.88
CA TYR A 175 -1.69 -8.75 5.36
C TYR A 175 -0.43 -8.11 5.95
N LEU A 176 -0.42 -6.79 6.12
CA LEU A 176 0.73 -6.08 6.72
C LEU A 176 0.88 -6.39 8.21
N LYS A 177 -0.23 -6.50 8.97
CA LYS A 177 -0.18 -6.94 10.36
C LYS A 177 0.41 -8.35 10.47
N ARG A 178 -0.07 -9.28 9.64
CA ARG A 178 0.48 -10.63 9.59
C ARG A 178 1.97 -10.64 9.20
N ALA A 179 2.38 -9.81 8.24
CA ALA A 179 3.79 -9.65 7.89
C ALA A 179 4.63 -9.16 9.08
N VAL A 180 4.14 -8.18 9.84
CA VAL A 180 4.82 -7.68 11.05
C VAL A 180 4.92 -8.77 12.12
N ASP A 181 3.86 -9.55 12.35
CA ASP A 181 3.87 -10.63 13.34
C ASP A 181 4.87 -11.74 12.96
N VAL A 182 4.91 -12.13 11.69
CA VAL A 182 5.89 -13.08 11.15
C VAL A 182 7.31 -12.53 11.26
N ALA A 183 7.54 -11.29 10.85
CA ALA A 183 8.84 -10.64 10.95
C ALA A 183 9.32 -10.53 12.40
N ARG A 184 8.41 -10.24 13.35
CA ARG A 184 8.70 -10.21 14.78
C ARG A 184 9.11 -11.58 15.29
N ALA A 185 8.37 -12.63 14.94
CA ALA A 185 8.70 -14.00 15.33
C ALA A 185 10.05 -14.47 14.77
N GLN A 186 10.43 -13.98 13.59
CA GLN A 186 11.68 -14.33 12.91
C GLN A 186 12.85 -13.39 13.25
N GLY A 187 12.64 -12.33 14.03
CA GLY A 187 13.67 -11.32 14.33
C GLY A 187 14.09 -10.48 13.11
N MET A 188 13.23 -10.39 12.09
CA MET A 188 13.48 -9.68 10.82
C MET A 188 12.63 -8.43 10.67
N LEU A 189 12.27 -7.78 11.79
CA LEU A 189 11.56 -6.50 11.74
C LEU A 189 12.42 -5.44 11.05
N THR A 190 11.81 -4.73 10.11
CA THR A 190 12.44 -3.60 9.42
C THR A 190 11.59 -2.35 9.63
N GLY A 191 12.23 -1.20 9.75
CA GLY A 191 11.53 0.08 9.84
C GLY A 191 10.64 0.35 8.62
N THR A 192 11.05 -0.11 7.43
CA THR A 192 10.25 -0.01 6.21
C THR A 192 8.94 -0.79 6.32
N LEU A 193 8.98 -2.04 6.80
CA LEU A 193 7.77 -2.83 7.01
C LEU A 193 6.82 -2.17 8.01
N LEU A 194 7.36 -1.73 9.15
CA LEU A 194 6.59 -1.07 10.20
C LEU A 194 5.96 0.24 9.71
N SER A 195 6.70 1.06 8.96
CA SER A 195 6.19 2.32 8.40
C SER A 195 5.11 2.08 7.34
N THR A 196 5.28 1.06 6.47
CA THR A 196 4.24 0.67 5.51
C THR A 196 2.98 0.15 6.23
N ALA A 197 3.14 -0.65 7.29
CA ALA A 197 2.01 -1.10 8.10
C ALA A 197 1.31 0.10 8.75
N ALA A 198 2.05 1.01 9.36
CA ALA A 198 1.52 2.23 9.94
C ALA A 198 0.72 3.06 8.92
N GLU A 199 1.26 3.27 7.72
CA GLU A 199 0.59 4.01 6.65
C GLU A 199 -0.77 3.39 6.26
N ALA A 200 -0.85 2.06 6.17
CA ALA A 200 -2.10 1.37 5.88
C ALA A 200 -3.13 1.57 7.00
N PHE A 201 -2.71 1.46 8.27
CA PHE A 201 -3.58 1.69 9.42
C PHE A 201 -4.02 3.16 9.54
N MET A 202 -3.12 4.12 9.31
CA MET A 202 -3.47 5.56 9.27
C MET A 202 -4.48 5.84 8.17
N SER A 203 -4.22 5.33 6.96
CA SER A 203 -5.12 5.50 5.82
C SER A 203 -6.50 4.94 6.12
N LEU A 204 -6.57 3.72 6.70
CA LEU A 204 -7.85 3.12 7.10
C LEU A 204 -8.56 3.92 8.19
N GLY A 205 -7.81 4.48 9.15
CA GLY A 205 -8.33 5.40 10.17
C GLY A 205 -8.94 6.66 9.56
N ASN A 206 -8.26 7.28 8.61
CA ASN A 206 -8.71 8.51 7.94
C ASN A 206 -10.03 8.33 7.17
N VAL A 207 -10.24 7.15 6.58
CA VAL A 207 -11.47 6.86 5.83
C VAL A 207 -12.55 6.17 6.66
N SER A 208 -12.33 6.00 7.97
CA SER A 208 -13.27 5.34 8.89
C SER A 208 -14.02 6.34 9.77
N SER A 209 -15.20 5.92 10.25
CA SER A 209 -15.99 6.68 11.21
C SER A 209 -15.18 6.96 12.48
N ILE A 210 -15.40 8.14 13.07
CA ILE A 210 -14.78 8.56 14.34
C ILE A 210 -15.07 7.56 15.47
N ARG A 211 -16.16 6.80 15.36
CA ARG A 211 -16.55 5.79 16.35
C ARG A 211 -15.63 4.56 16.38
N VAL A 212 -14.89 4.32 15.29
CA VAL A 212 -14.09 3.08 15.12
C VAL A 212 -12.66 3.35 14.67
N ASN A 213 -12.28 4.59 14.34
CA ASN A 213 -10.97 4.90 13.79
C ASN A 213 -9.84 4.91 14.84
N GLU A 214 -10.18 5.09 16.13
CA GLU A 214 -9.22 5.18 17.23
C GLU A 214 -8.28 3.96 17.28
N GLN A 215 -8.83 2.75 17.14
CA GLN A 215 -8.04 1.51 17.15
C GLN A 215 -7.01 1.47 16.01
N TYR A 216 -7.34 2.02 14.84
CA TYR A 216 -6.44 2.01 13.69
C TYR A 216 -5.29 2.99 13.90
N PHE A 217 -5.58 4.18 14.43
CA PHE A 217 -4.53 5.14 14.77
C PHE A 217 -3.64 4.64 15.91
N HIS A 218 -4.20 3.94 16.89
CA HIS A 218 -3.42 3.33 17.96
C HIS A 218 -2.39 2.32 17.42
N GLU A 219 -2.81 1.41 16.54
CA GLU A 219 -1.92 0.44 15.89
C GLU A 219 -0.87 1.13 15.01
N ALA A 220 -1.27 2.14 14.23
CA ALA A 220 -0.32 2.91 13.43
C ALA A 220 0.77 3.58 14.27
N LEU A 221 0.39 4.25 15.36
CA LEU A 221 1.33 4.90 16.27
C LEU A 221 2.25 3.89 16.95
N ALA A 222 1.75 2.70 17.28
CA ALA A 222 2.58 1.63 17.82
C ALA A 222 3.66 1.19 16.82
N TYR A 223 3.31 1.03 15.54
CA TYR A 223 4.28 0.70 14.50
C TYR A 223 5.28 1.82 14.21
N LEU A 224 4.85 3.09 14.18
CA LEU A 224 5.76 4.23 13.98
C LEU A 224 6.79 4.35 15.11
N ARG A 225 6.36 4.16 16.36
CA ARG A 225 7.29 4.12 17.52
C ARG A 225 8.28 2.98 17.39
N ALA A 226 7.81 1.78 17.09
CA ALA A 226 8.67 0.61 16.88
C ALA A 226 9.65 0.82 15.70
N ALA A 227 9.21 1.51 14.64
CA ALA A 227 10.08 1.84 13.50
C ALA A 227 11.17 2.83 13.90
N GLY A 228 10.84 3.84 14.73
CA GLY A 228 11.81 4.81 15.26
C GLY A 228 12.84 4.21 16.22
N GLU A 229 12.57 3.05 16.80
CA GLU A 229 13.52 2.29 17.63
C GLU A 229 14.53 1.47 16.80
N ILE A 230 14.30 1.28 15.49
CA ILE A 230 15.22 0.54 14.62
C ILE A 230 16.48 1.38 14.34
N PRO A 231 17.69 0.91 14.70
CA PRO A 231 18.92 1.67 14.48
C PRO A 231 19.14 2.02 13.02
N GLY A 232 19.43 3.30 12.76
CA GLY A 232 19.73 3.81 11.42
C GLY A 232 18.51 3.96 10.50
N TYR A 233 17.29 3.68 10.98
CA TYR A 233 16.07 3.92 10.23
C TYR A 233 15.52 5.32 10.52
N GLY A 234 15.26 6.09 9.47
CA GLY A 234 14.54 7.35 9.55
C GLY A 234 13.12 7.20 9.03
N LEU A 235 12.13 7.65 9.80
CA LEU A 235 10.74 7.71 9.34
C LEU A 235 10.64 8.60 8.08
N PRO A 236 9.84 8.21 7.08
CA PRO A 236 9.49 9.09 5.96
C PRO A 236 8.93 10.43 6.45
N ALA A 237 9.26 11.53 5.76
CA ALA A 237 8.88 12.88 6.20
C ALA A 237 7.37 13.05 6.44
N HIS A 238 6.51 12.36 5.68
CA HIS A 238 5.06 12.40 5.84
C HIS A 238 4.53 11.62 7.06
N LEU A 239 5.38 10.82 7.74
CA LEU A 239 5.06 10.04 8.94
C LEU A 239 5.76 10.54 10.20
N GLN A 240 6.50 11.66 10.12
CA GLN A 240 7.19 12.26 11.27
C GLN A 240 6.30 13.19 12.13
N GLN A 241 5.01 13.31 11.80
CA GLN A 241 4.07 14.27 12.40
C GLN A 241 3.48 13.81 13.73
#